data_AF-A0A800JG50-F1
#
_entry.id   AF-A0A800JG50-F1
#
_cell.length_a   1.000
_cell.length_b   1.000
_cell.length_c   1.000
_cell.angle_alpha   90.00
_cell.angle_beta   90.00
_cell.angle_gamma   90.00
#
_symmetry.space_group_name_H-M   'P 1'
#
loop_
_entity.id
_entity.type
_entity.pdbx_description
1 polymer ?
#
loop_
_entity_poly.entity_id
_entity_poly.type
_entity_poly.pdbx_seq_one_letter_code
_entity_poly.pdbx_strand_id
1 'polypeptide(L)'
;MNYPGLFRHGLVTFAGMAYYYLPATACGFVFYNGGAWGFLVAAIVLFVLATLAIPGYMTHYCREFELREIFNPFRALSRVLQGGRGYWRAWGIALAALACSFLGLLGLGVGFLFSSVWFWQVAGFSFASTMTQRHGLMDS
;
A
#
# COMPACT_ATOMS: atom_id res chain seq x y z
N MET A 1 -16.86 13.43 -16.53
CA MET A 1 -15.85 12.97 -15.55
C MET A 1 -15.70 14.03 -14.47
N ASN A 2 -15.95 13.71 -13.20
CA ASN A 2 -15.82 14.67 -12.09
C ASN A 2 -14.34 14.78 -11.67
N TYR A 3 -13.54 15.51 -12.44
CA TYR A 3 -12.13 15.81 -12.14
C TYR A 3 -11.88 16.36 -10.71
N PRO A 4 -12.74 17.24 -10.14
CA PRO A 4 -12.56 17.73 -8.78
C PRO A 4 -12.67 16.63 -7.72
N GLY A 5 -13.56 15.66 -7.94
CA GLY A 5 -13.74 14.52 -7.05
C GLY A 5 -12.51 13.61 -7.05
N LEU A 6 -11.97 13.31 -8.24
CA LEU A 6 -10.77 12.48 -8.39
C LEU A 6 -9.56 13.09 -7.66
N PHE A 7 -9.35 14.40 -7.82
CA PHE A 7 -8.28 15.11 -7.14
C PHE A 7 -8.43 15.09 -5.62
N ARG A 8 -9.66 15.28 -5.12
CA ARG A 8 -9.95 15.20 -3.68
C ARG A 8 -9.67 13.81 -3.11
N HIS A 9 -10.05 12.74 -3.82
CA HIS A 9 -9.74 11.38 -3.38
C HIS A 9 -8.24 11.10 -3.37
N GLY A 10 -7.49 11.62 -4.37
CA GLY A 10 -6.03 11.54 -4.41
C GLY A 10 -5.36 12.27 -3.26
N LEU A 11 -5.82 13.48 -2.90
CA LEU A 11 -5.32 14.22 -1.74
C LEU A 11 -5.59 13.49 -0.43
N VAL A 12 -6.77 12.89 -0.31
CA VAL A 12 -7.15 12.12 0.88
C VAL A 12 -6.29 10.87 1.04
N THR A 13 -6.04 10.11 -0.03
CA THR A 13 -5.19 8.93 0.05
C THR A 13 -3.73 9.30 0.29
N PHE A 14 -3.25 10.40 -0.28
CA PHE A 14 -1.93 10.96 0.03
C PHE A 14 -1.80 11.35 1.51
N ALA A 15 -2.79 12.06 2.06
CA ALA A 15 -2.84 12.41 3.48
C ALA A 15 -2.86 11.16 4.37
N GLY A 16 -3.60 10.12 3.95
CA GLY A 16 -3.59 8.80 4.56
C GLY A 16 -2.19 8.19 4.60
N MET A 17 -1.50 8.11 3.46
CA MET A 17 -0.12 7.60 3.41
C MET A 17 0.81 8.37 4.36
N ALA A 18 0.76 9.71 4.33
CA ALA A 18 1.56 10.55 5.23
C ALA A 18 1.26 10.25 6.71
N TYR A 19 0.00 10.04 7.07
CA TYR A 19 -0.42 9.68 8.42
C TYR A 19 0.15 8.33 8.87
N TYR A 20 0.18 7.30 8.02
CA TYR A 20 0.76 6.00 8.36
C TYR A 20 2.29 6.03 8.49
N TYR A 21 2.99 6.86 7.70
CA TYR A 21 4.44 6.95 7.75
C TYR A 21 4.98 7.88 8.84
N LEU A 22 4.17 8.83 9.34
CA LEU A 22 4.53 9.76 10.43
C LEU A 22 5.15 9.09 11.68
N PRO A 23 4.57 8.02 12.26
CA PRO A 23 5.17 7.38 13.42
C PRO A 23 6.50 6.69 13.08
N ALA A 24 6.65 6.15 11.87
CA ALA A 24 7.91 5.55 11.41
C ALA A 24 9.01 6.60 11.24
N THR A 25 8.69 7.75 10.63
CA THR A 25 9.63 8.86 10.45
C THR A 25 10.01 9.51 11.77
N ALA A 26 9.07 9.65 12.72
CA ALA A 26 9.36 10.14 14.06
C ALA A 26 10.36 9.23 14.80
N CYS A 27 10.17 7.91 14.77
CA CYS A 27 11.11 6.97 15.36
C CYS A 27 12.49 7.02 14.68
N GLY A 28 12.53 7.10 13.34
CA GLY A 28 13.77 7.25 12.59
C GLY A 28 14.52 8.54 12.92
N PHE A 29 13.81 9.65 13.09
CA PHE A 29 14.39 10.93 13.49
C PHE A 29 14.99 10.85 14.90
N VAL A 30 14.31 10.22 15.85
CA VAL A 30 14.84 10.03 17.22
C VAL A 30 16.12 9.19 17.20
N PHE A 31 16.16 8.11 16.39
CA PHE A 31 17.39 7.33 16.21
C PHE A 31 18.53 8.18 15.63
N TYR A 32 18.26 8.97 14.59
CA TYR A 32 19.27 9.83 13.96
C TYR A 32 19.86 10.87 14.93
N ASN A 33 19.07 11.35 15.90
CA ASN A 33 19.52 12.27 16.96
C ASN A 33 20.26 11.57 18.12
N GLY A 34 20.74 10.33 17.91
CA GLY A 34 21.49 9.58 18.93
C GLY A 34 20.62 8.69 19.83
N GLY A 35 19.39 8.39 19.41
CA GLY A 35 18.49 7.47 20.11
C GLY A 35 18.98 6.02 20.09
N ALA A 36 18.42 5.21 20.98
CA ALA A 36 18.73 3.78 21.07
C ALA A 36 18.35 3.01 19.79
N TRP A 37 19.06 1.91 19.52
CA TRP A 37 18.76 0.99 18.41
C TRP A 37 17.31 0.47 18.38
N GLY A 38 16.63 0.46 19.53
CA GLY A 38 15.20 0.12 19.60
C GLY A 38 14.32 1.03 18.74
N PHE A 39 14.68 2.31 18.59
CA PHE A 39 13.94 3.24 17.71
C PHE A 39 14.14 2.94 16.23
N LEU A 40 15.32 2.43 15.83
CA LEU A 40 15.54 1.97 14.47
C LEU A 40 14.66 0.75 14.16
N VAL A 41 14.64 -0.23 15.07
CA VAL A 41 13.78 -1.42 14.92
C VAL A 41 12.31 -1.00 14.86
N ALA A 42 11.86 -0.13 15.76
CA ALA A 42 10.50 0.39 15.75
C ALA A 42 10.17 1.14 14.45
N ALA A 43 11.08 1.98 13.94
CA ALA A 43 10.90 2.67 12.67
C ALA A 43 10.72 1.70 11.50
N ILE A 44 11.56 0.66 11.41
CA ILE A 44 11.47 -0.37 10.37
C ILE A 44 10.15 -1.13 10.48
N VAL A 45 9.78 -1.58 11.68
CA VAL A 45 8.53 -2.33 11.89
C VAL A 45 7.32 -1.46 11.53
N LEU A 46 7.27 -0.21 11.98
CA LEU A 46 6.18 0.73 11.65
C LEU A 46 6.12 1.03 10.16
N PHE A 47 7.26 1.16 9.49
CA PHE A 47 7.32 1.37 8.05
C PHE A 47 6.77 0.17 7.26
N VAL A 48 7.15 -1.05 7.66
CA VAL A 48 6.61 -2.28 7.05
C VAL A 48 5.12 -2.41 7.30
N LEU A 49 4.65 -2.17 8.54
CA LEU A 49 3.23 -2.21 8.87
C LEU A 49 2.42 -1.16 8.10
N ALA A 50 2.95 0.06 7.95
CA ALA A 50 2.35 1.10 7.13
C ALA A 50 2.22 0.64 5.67
N THR A 51 3.31 0.11 5.11
CA THR A 51 3.35 -0.40 3.73
C THR A 51 2.33 -1.51 3.49
N LEU A 52 2.18 -2.45 4.45
CA LEU A 52 1.18 -3.50 4.40
C LEU A 52 -0.25 -2.97 4.61
N ALA A 53 -0.46 -1.94 5.41
CA ALA A 53 -1.80 -1.40 5.64
C ALA A 53 -2.34 -0.64 4.41
N ILE A 54 -1.47 -0.01 3.61
CA ILE A 54 -1.85 0.89 2.50
C ILE A 54 -2.72 0.21 1.44
N PRO A 55 -2.32 -0.92 0.82
CA PRO A 55 -3.16 -1.58 -0.18
C PRO A 55 -4.48 -2.09 0.40
N GLY A 56 -4.47 -2.46 1.69
CA GLY A 56 -5.65 -2.97 2.40
C GLY A 56 -6.75 -1.92 2.53
N TYR A 57 -6.43 -0.72 3.04
CA TYR A 57 -7.43 0.35 3.15
C TYR A 57 -7.77 0.97 1.79
N MET A 58 -6.81 1.05 0.85
CA MET A 58 -7.04 1.65 -0.48
C MET A 58 -8.14 0.92 -1.25
N THR A 59 -8.10 -0.42 -1.23
CA THR A 59 -9.07 -1.24 -1.96
C THR A 59 -10.48 -1.08 -1.39
N HIS A 60 -10.58 -0.91 -0.08
CA HIS A 60 -11.83 -0.74 0.66
C HIS A 60 -12.39 0.69 0.51
N TYR A 61 -11.53 1.71 0.62
CA TYR A 61 -11.89 3.11 0.38
C TYR A 61 -12.40 3.35 -1.04
N CYS A 62 -11.86 2.67 -2.05
CA CYS A 62 -12.38 2.75 -3.42
C CYS A 62 -13.78 2.15 -3.59
N ARG A 63 -14.24 1.32 -2.65
CA ARG A 63 -15.58 0.72 -2.65
C ARG A 63 -16.57 1.53 -1.82
N GLU A 64 -16.21 1.88 -0.59
CA GLU A 64 -17.13 2.52 0.37
C GLU A 64 -17.00 4.05 0.38
N PHE A 65 -15.92 4.61 -0.17
CA PHE A 65 -15.56 6.04 -0.14
C PHE A 65 -15.55 6.67 1.28
N GLU A 66 -15.43 5.82 2.31
CA GLU A 66 -15.46 6.20 3.71
C GLU A 66 -14.07 6.58 4.23
N LEU A 67 -13.90 7.84 4.65
CA LEU A 67 -12.64 8.36 5.21
C LEU A 67 -12.19 7.61 6.47
N ARG A 68 -13.14 7.02 7.21
CA ARG A 68 -12.88 6.25 8.43
C ARG A 68 -12.03 5.00 8.18
N GLU A 69 -12.00 4.50 6.94
CA GLU A 69 -11.15 3.37 6.57
C GLU A 69 -9.68 3.75 6.44
N ILE A 70 -9.39 5.02 6.11
CA ILE A 70 -8.03 5.54 5.98
C ILE A 70 -7.46 5.91 7.34
N PHE A 71 -8.18 6.71 8.13
CA PHE A 71 -7.64 7.29 9.38
C PHE A 71 -7.75 6.37 10.62
N ASN A 72 -8.17 5.12 10.46
CA ASN A 72 -8.22 4.15 11.55
C ASN A 72 -7.22 2.99 11.33
N PRO A 73 -6.04 3.03 11.99
CA PRO A 73 -4.97 2.05 11.77
C PRO A 73 -5.36 0.63 12.19
N PHE A 74 -6.18 0.48 13.24
CA PHE A 74 -6.68 -0.82 13.67
C PHE A 74 -7.60 -1.45 12.64
N ARG A 75 -8.47 -0.65 12.01
CA ARG A 75 -9.32 -1.12 10.92
C ARG A 75 -8.49 -1.52 9.71
N ALA A 76 -7.54 -0.69 9.28
CA ALA A 76 -6.68 -1.03 8.14
C ALA A 76 -5.90 -2.33 8.37
N LEU A 77 -5.34 -2.53 9.57
CA LEU A 77 -4.65 -3.77 9.93
C LEU A 77 -5.61 -4.96 10.00
N SER A 78 -6.83 -4.76 10.52
CA SER A 78 -7.87 -5.80 10.51
C SER A 78 -8.25 -6.23 9.08
N ARG A 79 -8.21 -5.31 8.10
CA ARG A 79 -8.46 -5.63 6.69
C ARG A 79 -7.34 -6.48 6.09
N VAL A 80 -6.08 -6.25 6.48
CA VAL A 80 -4.96 -7.12 6.10
C VAL A 80 -5.18 -8.55 6.62
N LEU A 81 -5.62 -8.68 7.88
CA LEU A 81 -5.96 -9.98 8.49
C LEU A 81 -7.17 -10.63 7.80
N GLN A 82 -8.23 -9.85 7.52
CA GLN A 82 -9.39 -10.31 6.75
C GLN A 82 -9.01 -10.71 5.32
N GLY A 83 -8.00 -10.07 4.74
CA GLY A 83 -7.43 -10.35 3.42
C GLY A 83 -6.59 -11.63 3.35
N GLY A 84 -6.07 -12.11 4.49
CA GLY A 84 -5.57 -13.47 4.71
C GLY A 84 -4.67 -14.03 3.60
N ARG A 85 -4.80 -15.33 3.26
CA ARG A 85 -3.92 -15.98 2.25
C ARG A 85 -4.00 -15.33 0.86
N GLY A 86 -5.17 -14.81 0.47
CA GLY A 86 -5.33 -14.11 -0.79
C GLY A 86 -4.50 -12.82 -0.84
N TYR A 87 -4.56 -12.03 0.24
CA TYR A 87 -3.81 -10.78 0.35
C TYR A 87 -2.30 -10.99 0.30
N TRP A 88 -1.80 -12.04 0.97
CA TRP A 88 -0.39 -12.44 0.89
C TRP A 88 0.00 -12.93 -0.51
N ARG A 89 -0.89 -13.61 -1.23
CA ARG A 89 -0.66 -13.97 -2.64
C ARG A 89 -0.56 -12.73 -3.53
N ALA A 90 -1.44 -11.75 -3.34
CA ALA A 90 -1.37 -10.48 -4.07
C ALA A 90 -0.06 -9.74 -3.81
N TRP A 91 0.40 -9.71 -2.54
CA TRP A 91 1.73 -9.21 -2.17
C TRP A 91 2.86 -9.99 -2.85
N GLY A 92 2.78 -11.32 -2.90
CA GLY A 92 3.78 -12.15 -3.60
C GLY A 92 3.87 -11.81 -5.09
N ILE A 93 2.72 -11.65 -5.76
CA ILE A 93 2.66 -11.24 -7.17
C ILE A 93 3.21 -9.82 -7.34
N ALA A 94 2.84 -8.88 -6.46
CA ALA A 94 3.34 -7.52 -6.52
C ALA A 94 4.87 -7.45 -6.33
N LEU A 95 5.43 -8.19 -5.37
CA LEU A 95 6.88 -8.26 -5.14
C LEU A 95 7.61 -8.94 -6.30
N ALA A 96 7.04 -9.98 -6.91
CA ALA A 96 7.60 -10.60 -8.10
C ALA A 96 7.58 -9.63 -9.29
N ALA A 97 6.47 -8.92 -9.51
CA ALA A 97 6.35 -7.89 -10.54
C ALA A 97 7.31 -6.72 -10.29
N LEU A 98 7.51 -6.32 -9.03
CA LEU A 98 8.50 -5.33 -8.65
C LEU A 98 9.90 -5.79 -9.02
N ALA A 99 10.30 -7.02 -8.65
CA ALA A 99 11.60 -7.58 -9.01
C ALA A 99 11.80 -7.66 -10.53
N CYS A 100 10.78 -8.07 -11.29
CA CYS A 100 10.79 -8.04 -12.75
C CYS A 100 10.92 -6.62 -13.30
N SER A 101 10.32 -5.62 -12.63
CA SER A 101 10.46 -4.22 -13.06
C SER A 101 11.92 -3.76 -13.01
N PHE A 102 12.66 -4.15 -11.97
CA PHE A 102 14.09 -3.84 -11.83
C PHE A 102 14.96 -4.46 -12.93
N LEU A 103 14.55 -5.59 -13.54
CA LEU A 103 15.25 -6.13 -14.71
C LEU A 103 15.22 -5.15 -15.90
N GLY A 104 14.21 -4.27 -15.97
CA GLY A 104 14.12 -3.18 -16.94
C GLY A 104 15.26 -2.17 -16.85
N LEU A 105 16.01 -2.12 -15.73
CA LEU A 105 17.22 -1.30 -15.62
C LEU A 105 18.32 -1.76 -16.58
N LEU A 106 18.35 -3.04 -16.95
CA LEU A 106 19.31 -3.58 -17.92
C LEU A 106 19.15 -2.95 -19.32
N GLY A 107 17.95 -2.41 -19.63
CA GLY A 107 17.68 -1.63 -20.83
C GLY A 107 17.98 -0.13 -20.68
N LEU A 108 19.14 0.22 -20.09
CA LEU A 108 19.59 1.61 -19.83
C LEU A 108 18.54 2.47 -19.10
N GLY A 109 17.73 1.86 -18.22
CA GLY A 109 16.69 2.54 -17.45
C GLY A 109 15.39 2.89 -18.22
N VAL A 110 15.39 2.88 -19.56
CA VAL A 110 14.16 3.10 -20.35
C VAL A 110 13.19 1.93 -20.16
N GLY A 111 13.71 0.70 -20.10
CA GLY A 111 12.92 -0.48 -19.76
C GLY A 111 12.29 -0.41 -18.38
N PHE A 112 12.94 0.23 -17.41
CA PHE A 112 12.42 0.43 -16.05
C PHE A 112 11.22 1.39 -16.02
N LEU A 113 11.24 2.44 -16.85
CA LEU A 113 10.11 3.36 -16.92
C LEU A 113 8.83 2.62 -17.32
N PHE A 114 8.90 1.78 -18.36
CA PHE A 114 7.76 0.99 -18.81
C PHE A 114 7.39 -0.13 -17.83
N SER A 115 8.37 -0.88 -17.34
CA SER A 115 8.13 -2.01 -16.44
C SER A 115 7.63 -1.58 -15.06
N SER A 116 7.97 -0.37 -14.59
CA SER A 116 7.46 0.19 -13.33
C SER A 116 5.97 0.53 -13.42
N VAL A 117 5.51 1.12 -14.53
CA VAL A 117 4.08 1.37 -14.77
C VAL A 117 3.32 0.05 -14.84
N TRP A 118 3.86 -0.93 -15.57
CA TRP A 118 3.31 -2.28 -15.62
C TRP A 118 3.24 -2.92 -14.23
N PHE A 119 4.28 -2.79 -13.40
CA PHE A 119 4.27 -3.27 -12.02
C PHE A 119 3.11 -2.67 -11.22
N TRP A 120 2.89 -1.36 -11.29
CA TRP A 120 1.78 -0.72 -10.58
C TRP A 120 0.41 -1.21 -11.06
N GLN A 121 0.26 -1.50 -12.35
CA GLN A 121 -0.97 -2.10 -12.90
C GLN A 121 -1.19 -3.52 -12.38
N VAL A 122 -0.14 -4.35 -12.37
CA VAL A 122 -0.20 -5.73 -11.86
C VAL A 122 -0.54 -5.75 -10.37
N ALA A 123 0.08 -4.86 -9.58
CA ALA A 123 -0.23 -4.72 -8.17
C ALA A 123 -1.69 -4.29 -7.96
N GLY A 124 -2.16 -3.28 -8.69
CA GLY A 124 -3.55 -2.84 -8.63
C GLY A 124 -4.55 -3.96 -8.96
N PHE A 125 -4.29 -4.70 -10.04
CA PHE A 125 -5.13 -5.80 -10.48
C PHE A 125 -5.11 -6.98 -9.48
N SER A 126 -3.94 -7.35 -8.94
CA SER A 126 -3.83 -8.47 -8.00
C SER A 126 -4.57 -8.17 -6.68
N PHE A 127 -4.41 -6.97 -6.12
CA PHE A 127 -5.13 -6.58 -4.91
C PHE A 127 -6.65 -6.45 -5.15
N ALA A 128 -7.06 -5.83 -6.27
CA ALA A 128 -8.47 -5.70 -6.61
C ALA A 128 -9.15 -7.07 -6.81
N SER A 129 -8.55 -7.95 -7.62
CA SER A 129 -9.11 -9.29 -7.89
C SER A 129 -9.25 -10.14 -6.62
N THR A 130 -8.27 -10.07 -5.72
CA THR A 130 -8.30 -10.80 -4.44
C THR A 130 -9.43 -10.31 -3.55
N MET A 131 -9.64 -8.99 -3.45
CA MET A 131 -10.73 -8.42 -2.65
C MET A 131 -12.09 -8.70 -3.30
N THR A 132 -12.20 -8.63 -4.62
CA THR A 132 -13.42 -9.01 -5.36
C THR A 132 -13.81 -10.47 -5.15
N GLN A 133 -12.85 -11.40 -5.20
CA GLN A 133 -13.11 -12.82 -4.93
C GLN A 133 -13.52 -13.10 -3.48
N ARG A 134 -13.04 -12.28 -2.52
CA ARG A 134 -13.30 -12.50 -1.09
C ARG A 134 -14.52 -11.76 -0.55
N HIS A 135 -14.94 -10.67 -1.18
CA HIS A 135 -16.12 -9.88 -0.79
C HIS A 135 -17.35 -10.13 -1.68
N GLY A 136 -17.39 -11.26 -2.41
CA GLY A 136 -18.60 -11.81 -3.02
C GLY A 136 -19.24 -10.96 -4.12
N LEU A 137 -18.57 -10.76 -5.26
CA LEU A 137 -19.21 -10.21 -6.47
C LEU A 137 -19.54 -11.29 -7.52
N MET A 138 -19.78 -12.53 -7.10
CA MET A 138 -20.33 -13.57 -7.98
C MET A 138 -21.67 -14.16 -7.52
N ASP A 139 -22.31 -13.67 -6.47
CA ASP A 139 -23.69 -14.07 -6.14
C ASP A 139 -24.38 -12.99 -5.28
N SER A 140 -25.18 -12.11 -5.90
CA SER A 140 -26.58 -11.78 -5.52
C SER A 140 -27.22 -10.88 -6.59
#